data_AF-A0A7J4UK68-F1
#
_entry.id   AF-A0A7J4UK68-F1
#
_cell.length_a   1.000
_cell.length_b   1.000
_cell.length_c   1.000
_cell.angle_alpha   90.00
_cell.angle_beta   90.00
_cell.angle_gamma   90.00
#
_symmetry.space_group_name_H-M   'P 1'
#
loop_
_entity.id
_entity.type
_entity.pdbx_description
1 polymer ?
#
loop_
_entity_poly.entity_id
_entity_poly.type
_entity_poly.pdbx_seq_one_letter_code
_entity_poly.pdbx_strand_id
1 'polypeptide(L)'
;MYGHENTAVLATTSVNLFELFYGAYKSGSHKNILEVKDIQNSLHILNLSSTAVERAGKTLAALHKAGTLIEFRDVLIGTIAEVEGFSLKTYNKKHFSRIPHLELC
;
A
#
# COMPACT_ATOMS: atom_id res chain seq x y z
N MET A 1 18.02 29.48 -14.16
CA MET A 1 18.03 28.56 -13.01
C MET A 1 16.87 27.60 -13.21
N TYR A 2 17.14 26.42 -13.79
CA TYR A 2 16.09 25.41 -14.01
C TYR A 2 15.72 24.82 -12.64
N GLY A 3 14.52 25.15 -12.16
CA GLY A 3 13.94 24.45 -11.03
C GLY A 3 13.70 23.01 -11.46
N HIS A 4 14.37 22.06 -10.81
CA HIS A 4 14.02 20.66 -10.95
C HIS A 4 12.59 20.49 -10.39
N GLU A 5 11.59 20.39 -11.27
CA GLU A 5 10.31 19.81 -10.89
C GLU A 5 10.61 18.37 -10.47
N ASN A 6 10.47 18.09 -9.18
CA ASN A 6 10.59 16.74 -8.66
C ASN A 6 9.31 15.99 -9.05
N THR A 7 9.26 15.48 -10.29
CA THR A 7 8.11 14.72 -10.80
C THR A 7 8.09 13.35 -10.11
N ALA A 8 7.32 13.24 -9.02
CA ALA A 8 7.06 11.96 -8.36
C ALA A 8 5.80 11.32 -8.94
N VAL A 9 5.88 10.03 -9.29
CA VAL A 9 4.69 9.23 -9.63
C VAL A 9 3.99 8.85 -8.34
N LEU A 10 2.74 9.30 -8.17
CA LEU A 10 1.91 8.91 -7.03
C LEU A 10 1.17 7.61 -7.35
N ALA A 11 1.23 6.68 -6.41
CA ALA A 11 0.63 5.37 -6.54
C ALA A 11 -0.12 4.96 -5.27
N THR A 12 -1.04 4.02 -5.42
CA THR A 12 -1.70 3.30 -4.32
C THR A 12 -1.76 1.82 -4.65
N THR A 13 -1.85 0.97 -3.63
CA THR A 13 -1.97 -0.48 -3.83
C THR A 13 -3.43 -0.87 -4.10
N SER A 14 -3.65 -1.98 -4.80
CA SER A 14 -4.98 -2.56 -4.95
C SER A 14 -5.63 -2.92 -3.60
N VAL A 15 -4.82 -3.16 -2.56
CA VAL A 15 -5.28 -3.42 -1.18
C VAL A 15 -5.85 -2.15 -0.54
N ASN A 16 -5.15 -1.02 -0.65
CA ASN A 16 -5.67 0.27 -0.18
C ASN A 16 -6.96 0.63 -0.92
N LEU A 17 -7.00 0.42 -2.24
CA LEU A 17 -8.18 0.71 -3.05
C LEU A 17 -9.37 -0.17 -2.64
N PHE A 18 -9.12 -1.44 -2.34
CA PHE A 18 -10.12 -2.33 -1.74
C PHE A 18 -10.65 -1.79 -0.41
N GLU A 19 -9.78 -1.36 0.50
CA GLU A 19 -10.19 -0.79 1.80
C GLU A 19 -11.05 0.47 1.63
N LEU A 20 -10.69 1.34 0.70
CA LEU A 20 -11.46 2.54 0.36
C LEU A 20 -12.84 2.20 -0.21
N PHE A 21 -12.93 1.29 -1.18
CA PHE A 21 -14.22 0.85 -1.71
C PHE A 21 -15.07 0.18 -0.63
N TYR A 22 -14.48 -0.71 0.18
CA TYR A 22 -15.18 -1.33 1.30
C TYR A 22 -15.78 -0.27 2.24
N GLY A 23 -15.00 0.75 2.62
CA GLY A 23 -15.48 1.86 3.45
C GLY A 23 -16.60 2.66 2.77
N ALA A 24 -16.45 2.99 1.49
CA ALA A 24 -17.44 3.72 0.73
C ALA A 24 -18.78 2.96 0.64
N TYR A 25 -18.76 1.68 0.26
CA TYR A 25 -19.96 0.84 0.21
C TYR A 25 -20.58 0.62 1.59
N LYS A 26 -19.77 0.38 2.62
CA LYS A 26 -20.24 0.22 3.99
C LYS A 26 -20.93 1.48 4.52
N SER A 27 -20.50 2.66 4.09
CA SER A 27 -21.11 3.94 4.49
C SER A 27 -22.48 4.20 3.85
N GLY A 28 -22.84 3.48 2.77
CA GLY A 28 -24.06 3.74 2.00
C GLY A 28 -24.06 5.04 1.19
N SER A 29 -22.98 5.83 1.22
CA SER A 29 -22.87 7.11 0.53
C SER A 29 -22.45 6.94 -0.94
N HIS A 30 -23.35 7.29 -1.86
CA HIS A 30 -23.01 7.31 -3.30
C HIS A 30 -21.87 8.30 -3.60
N LYS A 31 -21.83 9.42 -2.89
CA LYS A 31 -20.75 10.41 -2.99
C LYS A 31 -19.39 9.77 -2.69
N ASN A 32 -19.27 9.00 -1.61
CA ASN A 32 -18.00 8.37 -1.24
C ASN A 32 -17.56 7.35 -2.30
N ILE A 33 -18.50 6.64 -2.93
CA ILE A 33 -18.19 5.69 -4.02
C ILE A 33 -17.60 6.45 -5.22
N LEU A 34 -18.14 7.62 -5.57
CA LEU A 34 -17.60 8.46 -6.64
C LEU A 34 -16.21 8.99 -6.30
N GLU A 35 -16.00 9.49 -5.09
CA GLU A 35 -14.69 9.97 -4.63
C GLU A 35 -13.60 8.87 -4.70
N VAL A 36 -13.94 7.63 -4.33
CA VAL A 36 -12.99 6.50 -4.45
C VAL A 36 -12.69 6.16 -5.92
N LYS A 37 -13.68 6.25 -6.82
CA LYS A 37 -13.44 6.08 -8.27
C LYS A 37 -12.54 7.18 -8.82
N ASP A 38 -12.69 8.42 -8.36
CA ASP A 38 -11.82 9.52 -8.76
C ASP A 38 -10.37 9.28 -8.30
N ILE A 39 -10.18 8.78 -7.07
CA ILE A 39 -8.86 8.33 -6.58
C ILE A 39 -8.29 7.23 -7.47
N GLN A 40 -9.09 6.21 -7.81
CA GLN A 40 -8.65 5.11 -8.68
C GLN A 40 -8.16 5.62 -10.05
N ASN A 41 -8.83 6.63 -10.61
CA ASN A 41 -8.48 7.19 -11.91
C ASN A 41 -7.28 8.15 -11.86
N SER A 42 -6.95 8.68 -10.68
CA SER A 42 -5.90 9.69 -10.51
C SER A 42 -4.54 9.13 -10.11
N LEU A 43 -4.50 7.91 -9.54
CA LEU A 43 -3.29 7.29 -9.03
C LEU A 43 -2.87 6.08 -9.86
N HIS A 44 -1.57 5.84 -9.95
CA HIS A 44 -1.09 4.56 -10.45
C HIS A 44 -1.43 3.43 -9.47
N ILE A 45 -2.04 2.34 -9.97
CA ILE A 45 -2.47 1.23 -9.12
C ILE A 45 -1.42 0.12 -9.14
N LEU A 46 -0.79 -0.11 -7.99
CA LEU A 46 0.12 -1.22 -7.77
C LEU A 46 -0.69 -2.49 -7.45
N ASN A 47 -0.70 -3.43 -8.38
CA ASN A 47 -1.52 -4.64 -8.27
C ASN A 47 -0.86 -5.71 -7.39
N LEU A 48 -1.69 -6.54 -6.75
CA LEU A 48 -1.23 -7.70 -6.02
C LEU A 48 -0.77 -8.79 -7.00
N SER A 49 0.53 -8.86 -7.25
CA SER A 49 1.15 -9.84 -8.15
C SER A 49 1.47 -11.17 -7.44
N SER A 50 1.76 -12.21 -8.23
CA SER A 50 2.22 -13.52 -7.70
C SER A 50 3.51 -13.38 -6.87
N THR A 51 4.43 -12.52 -7.31
CA THR A 51 5.66 -12.19 -6.57
C THR A 51 5.36 -11.52 -5.24
N ALA A 52 4.44 -10.54 -5.23
CA ALA A 52 4.04 -9.84 -4.02
C ALA A 52 3.36 -10.78 -3.00
N VAL A 53 2.48 -11.69 -3.43
CA VAL A 53 1.83 -12.64 -2.50
C VAL A 53 2.82 -13.61 -1.87
N GLU A 54 3.77 -14.14 -2.65
CA GLU A 54 4.78 -15.06 -2.12
C GLU A 54 5.68 -14.35 -1.10
N ARG A 55 6.13 -13.13 -1.42
CA ARG A 55 6.98 -12.34 -0.54
C ARG A 55 6.24 -11.87 0.71
N ALA A 56 4.95 -11.54 0.60
CA ALA A 56 4.13 -11.14 1.75
C ALA A 56 3.94 -12.32 2.71
N GLY A 57 3.68 -13.52 2.19
CA GLY A 57 3.56 -14.74 2.99
C GLY A 57 4.86 -15.07 3.75
N LYS A 58 6.01 -15.00 3.06
CA LYS A 58 7.33 -15.17 3.68
C LYS A 58 7.58 -14.14 4.79
N THR A 59 7.26 -12.87 4.52
CA THR A 59 7.45 -11.75 5.45
C THR A 59 6.57 -11.90 6.69
N LEU A 60 5.28 -12.18 6.52
CA LEU A 60 4.34 -12.35 7.64
C LEU A 60 4.74 -13.53 8.54
N ALA A 61 5.11 -14.67 7.93
CA ALA A 61 5.58 -15.83 8.68
C ALA A 61 6.84 -15.54 9.51
N ALA A 62 7.79 -14.81 8.95
CA ALA A 62 9.01 -14.40 9.66
C ALA A 62 8.70 -13.44 10.83
N LEU A 63 7.82 -12.46 10.62
CA LEU A 63 7.41 -11.51 11.65
C LEU A 63 6.65 -12.20 12.80
N HIS A 64 5.74 -13.12 12.48
CA HIS A 64 5.04 -13.92 13.49
C HIS A 64 6.00 -14.79 14.30
N LYS A 65 6.97 -15.45 13.64
CA LYS A 65 8.00 -16.24 14.33
C LYS A 65 8.85 -15.38 15.27
N ALA A 66 9.06 -14.10 14.93
CA ALA A 66 9.76 -13.13 15.76
C ALA A 66 8.88 -12.47 16.83
N GLY A 67 7.64 -12.93 17.05
CA GLY A 67 6.71 -12.36 18.03
C GLY A 67 6.22 -10.95 17.69
N THR A 68 6.35 -10.54 16.43
CA THR A 68 6.03 -9.19 15.97
C THR A 68 4.61 -9.16 15.40
N LEU A 69 3.72 -8.43 16.08
CA LEU A 69 2.36 -8.18 15.59
C LEU A 69 2.36 -7.12 14.49
N ILE A 70 1.80 -7.48 13.34
CA ILE A 70 1.51 -6.60 12.22
C ILE A 70 0.25 -7.10 11.52
N GLU A 71 -0.57 -6.19 11.00
CA GLU A 71 -1.77 -6.56 10.28
C GLU A 71 -1.41 -7.17 8.92
N PHE A 72 -2.12 -8.22 8.50
CA PHE A 72 -1.83 -8.88 7.23
C PHE A 72 -1.96 -7.93 6.03
N ARG A 73 -2.90 -6.97 6.10
CA ARG A 73 -3.07 -5.94 5.06
C ARG A 73 -1.86 -5.00 4.98
N ASP A 74 -1.31 -4.59 6.11
CA ASP A 74 -0.07 -3.78 6.15
C ASP A 74 1.08 -4.54 5.47
N VAL A 75 1.21 -5.86 5.72
CA VAL A 75 2.24 -6.67 5.05
C VAL A 75 2.00 -6.74 3.55
N LEU A 76 0.75 -6.92 3.10
CA LEU A 76 0.44 -6.90 1.66
C LEU A 76 0.77 -5.55 1.03
N ILE A 77 0.35 -4.43 1.66
CA ILE A 77 0.59 -3.07 1.15
C ILE A 77 2.10 -2.81 1.02
N GLY A 78 2.85 -3.07 2.09
CA GLY A 78 4.28 -2.81 2.08
C GLY A 78 5.05 -3.73 1.13
N THR A 79 4.63 -4.98 0.99
CA THR A 79 5.29 -5.90 0.06
C THR A 79 4.98 -5.56 -1.40
N ILE A 80 3.75 -5.11 -1.73
CA ILE A 80 3.44 -4.60 -3.07
C ILE A 80 4.35 -3.41 -3.38
N ALA A 81 4.43 -2.43 -2.48
CA ALA A 81 5.27 -1.26 -2.67
C ALA A 81 6.76 -1.64 -2.86
N GLU A 82 7.27 -2.56 -2.04
CA GLU A 82 8.65 -3.06 -2.15
C GLU A 82 8.92 -3.78 -3.46
N VAL A 83 8.04 -4.69 -3.89
CA VAL A 83 8.21 -5.46 -5.14
C VAL A 83 8.15 -4.55 -6.37
N GLU A 84 7.30 -3.53 -6.34
CA GLU A 84 7.14 -2.57 -7.44
C GLU A 84 8.17 -1.43 -7.38
N GLY A 85 9.04 -1.38 -6.36
CA GLY A 85 10.09 -0.37 -6.23
C GLY A 85 9.61 1.03 -5.82
N PHE A 86 8.47 1.12 -5.12
CA PHE A 86 7.92 2.37 -4.60
C PHE A 86 8.26 2.56 -3.12
N SER A 87 8.61 3.80 -2.74
CA SER A 87 8.66 4.20 -1.33
C SER A 87 7.26 4.40 -0.77
N LEU A 88 7.05 4.04 0.50
CA LEU A 88 5.75 4.12 1.15
C LEU A 88 5.64 5.34 2.07
N LYS A 89 4.64 6.19 1.79
CA LYS A 89 4.21 7.24 2.70
C LYS A 89 3.17 6.70 3.69
N THR A 90 3.46 6.77 4.99
CA THR A 90 2.57 6.23 6.02
C THR A 90 2.72 6.94 7.36
N TYR A 91 1.64 6.99 8.13
CA TYR A 91 1.68 7.37 9.56
C TYR A 91 2.11 6.20 10.45
N ASN A 92 1.95 4.95 10.01
CA ASN A 92 2.28 3.74 10.77
C ASN A 92 3.74 3.29 10.55
N LYS A 93 4.70 4.23 10.57
CA LYS A 93 6.10 3.97 10.22
C LYS A 93 6.71 2.78 10.97
N LYS A 94 6.37 2.61 12.26
CA LYS A 94 6.82 1.48 13.10
C LYS A 94 6.39 0.10 12.59
N HIS A 95 5.21 0.00 11.97
CA HIS A 95 4.74 -1.28 11.41
C HIS A 95 5.48 -1.57 10.11
N PHE A 96 5.48 -0.61 9.19
CA PHE A 96 6.05 -0.79 7.87
C PHE A 96 7.58 -0.90 7.86
N SER A 97 8.28 -0.30 8.83
CA SER A 97 9.74 -0.44 8.96
C SER A 97 10.21 -1.86 9.28
N ARG A 98 9.29 -2.78 9.57
CA ARG A 98 9.58 -4.21 9.82
C ARG A 98 9.57 -5.04 8.54
N ILE A 99 9.08 -4.48 7.43
CA ILE A 99 9.06 -5.15 6.13
C ILE A 99 10.45 -4.99 5.49
N PRO A 100 11.15 -6.10 5.19
CA PRO A 100 12.48 -6.03 4.60
C PRO A 100 12.46 -5.27 3.27
N HIS A 101 13.48 -4.46 3.03
CA HIS A 101 13.71 -3.72 1.77
C HIS A 101 12.66 -2.66 1.41
N LEU A 102 11.64 -2.44 2.24
CA LEU A 102 10.67 -1.37 2.04
C LEU A 102 11.29 -0.01 2.40
N GLU A 103 11.31 0.92 1.44
CA GLU A 103 11.68 2.31 1.68
C GLU A 103 10.50 3.12 2.21
N LEU A 104 10.76 4.02 3.17
CA LEU A 104 9.76 4.92 3.75
C LEU A 104 10.13 6.39 3.46
N CYS A 105 9.15 7.21 3.08
CA CYS A 105 9.33 8.62 2.73
C CYS A 105 8.54 9.64 3.60
#